data_AF-A0A3Q9FKG1-F1
#
_entry.id   AF-A0A3Q9FKG1-F1
#
_cell.length_a   1.000
_cell.length_b   1.000
_cell.length_c   1.000
_cell.angle_alpha   90.00
_cell.angle_beta   90.00
_cell.angle_gamma   90.00
#
_symmetry.space_group_name_H-M   'P 1'
#
loop_
_entity.id
_entity.type
_entity.pdbx_description
1 polymer ?
#
loop_
_entity_poly.entity_id
_entity_poly.type
_entity_poly.pdbx_seq_one_letter_code
_entity_poly.pdbx_strand_id
1 'polypeptide(L)'
;MMTSTKPAHQRELFGHPVGLYVLFFTEMWERFSYYGMRALLTLYMTAQTLENDPQSGLGWTTTEALALYGWYTMLVYLMSIPGGFIADRLIGQKKAVTIGAILLTAGHGVLAIDAIWAYYTGLGLVILGVGMLKPNISTMVGGLYKQNDIRRDKGFSIFYVGINLGSFTASLSVGLVAALYGWHYGFGLAGIGMLLGLVVYLYGQRFLTHVGNEPTVEEKSSDISLATLFSQLLKSPLQLGIVVVLLALSIYAGFTFEGPDHWGYGALFIVLTLVTGLMMMIYKNLNGQVEKDRYLVLLISLLMVVVFWGSFEQMGGLMNLYAEEKTNRMLMGWEVPAAWFQGANAGFIILFAVLVANFWAKRKLKGKEASSIFKMAVGVIIMGIGFVYMVFASMQYEANGSSAMYWLVLAYLFHTLGELCLSPVSLSFFTKLAPARYMALMMGVYWAATGLGNKVAGVIGESSVQAGEFKVFGGLFVFAVLFGLLVILLLKPLKRLTHGAEDKETVIHDDETEGFELSDH
;
A
#
# COMPACT_ATOMS: atom_id res chain seq x y z
N MET A 1 -20.44 37.61 -18.99
CA MET A 1 -19.06 37.69 -18.46
C MET A 1 -19.09 38.00 -16.97
N MET A 2 -19.05 36.96 -16.12
CA MET A 2 -18.69 37.13 -14.71
C MET A 2 -17.17 37.07 -14.63
N THR A 3 -16.54 38.22 -14.43
CA THR A 3 -15.13 38.33 -14.07
C THR A 3 -14.86 37.46 -12.86
N SER A 4 -14.17 36.33 -13.07
CA SER A 4 -13.55 35.53 -12.03
C SER A 4 -12.46 36.37 -11.36
N THR A 5 -12.84 37.14 -10.36
CA THR A 5 -11.88 37.75 -9.43
C THR A 5 -11.25 36.60 -8.64
N LYS A 6 -10.06 36.17 -9.08
CA LYS A 6 -9.22 35.22 -8.35
C LYS A 6 -9.08 35.71 -6.90
N PRO A 7 -9.45 34.91 -5.87
CA PRO A 7 -9.20 35.30 -4.49
C PRO A 7 -7.68 35.47 -4.29
N ALA A 8 -7.28 36.63 -3.78
CA ALA A 8 -5.92 37.15 -3.75
C ALA A 8 -4.93 36.44 -2.79
N HIS A 9 -5.13 35.18 -2.40
CA HIS A 9 -4.33 34.59 -1.30
C HIS A 9 -3.95 33.11 -1.42
N GLN A 10 -3.79 32.55 -2.62
CA GLN A 10 -3.06 31.29 -2.79
C GLN A 10 -2.05 31.42 -3.90
N ARG A 11 -0.76 31.40 -3.54
CA ARG A 11 0.31 31.31 -4.52
C ARG A 11 0.15 29.98 -5.26
N GLU A 12 0.18 30.03 -6.59
CA GLU A 12 0.12 28.86 -7.45
C GLU A 12 1.47 28.68 -8.16
N LEU A 13 1.82 27.42 -8.45
CA LEU A 13 2.98 27.01 -9.23
C LEU A 13 2.54 25.94 -10.24
N PHE A 14 2.89 26.12 -11.51
CA PHE A 14 2.41 25.30 -12.64
C PHE A 14 0.89 24.99 -12.60
N GLY A 15 0.07 25.99 -12.23
CA GLY A 15 -1.40 25.88 -12.21
C GLY A 15 -2.01 25.19 -10.98
N HIS A 16 -1.18 24.77 -10.01
CA HIS A 16 -1.63 24.14 -8.76
C HIS A 16 -1.22 24.97 -7.53
N PRO A 17 -1.95 24.87 -6.40
CA PRO A 17 -1.56 25.52 -5.16
C PRO A 17 -0.12 25.17 -4.77
N VAL A 18 0.69 26.13 -4.33
CA VAL A 18 2.09 25.89 -3.91
C VAL A 18 2.17 24.83 -2.80
N GLY A 19 1.12 24.72 -1.96
CA GLY A 19 0.98 23.66 -0.97
C GLY A 19 1.07 22.25 -1.57
N LEU A 20 0.65 22.03 -2.82
CA LEU A 20 0.78 20.73 -3.48
C LEU A 20 2.25 20.29 -3.55
N TYR A 21 3.16 21.19 -3.93
CA TYR A 21 4.58 20.87 -4.09
C TYR A 21 5.25 20.63 -2.74
N VAL A 22 4.80 21.32 -1.68
CA VAL A 22 5.22 21.02 -0.31
C VAL A 22 4.84 19.58 0.06
N LEU A 23 3.59 19.18 -0.17
CA LEU A 23 3.12 17.83 0.14
C LEU A 23 3.79 16.79 -0.76
N PHE A 24 3.98 17.09 -2.05
CA PHE A 24 4.70 16.27 -3.01
C PHE A 24 6.12 15.96 -2.53
N PHE A 25 6.92 16.98 -2.19
CA PHE A 25 8.32 16.77 -1.79
C PHE A 25 8.41 16.10 -0.41
N THR A 26 7.51 16.45 0.52
CA THR A 26 7.39 15.76 1.81
C THR A 26 7.15 14.26 1.61
N GLU A 27 6.16 13.90 0.78
CA GLU A 27 5.83 12.50 0.49
C GLU A 27 6.94 11.80 -0.30
N MET A 28 7.54 12.46 -1.29
CA MET A 28 8.64 11.90 -2.06
C MET A 28 9.80 11.50 -1.15
N TRP A 29 10.18 12.35 -0.19
CA TRP A 29 11.25 12.07 0.76
C TRP A 29 10.89 11.02 1.80
N GLU A 30 9.65 10.99 2.27
CA GLU A 30 9.20 9.91 3.15
C GLU A 30 9.20 8.56 2.40
N ARG A 31 8.75 8.53 1.14
CA ARG A 31 8.74 7.32 0.31
C ARG A 31 10.15 6.88 -0.04
N PHE A 32 11.05 7.84 -0.27
CA PHE A 32 12.47 7.58 -0.42
C PHE A 32 13.01 6.85 0.82
N SER A 33 12.74 7.38 2.02
CA SER A 33 13.21 6.78 3.26
C SER A 33 12.64 5.37 3.47
N TYR A 34 11.32 5.22 3.36
CA TYR A 34 10.64 3.96 3.61
C TYR A 34 11.04 2.86 2.63
N TYR A 35 11.02 3.14 1.32
CA TYR A 35 11.35 2.13 0.31
C TYR A 35 12.85 1.83 0.27
N GLY A 36 13.71 2.81 0.56
CA GLY A 36 15.15 2.58 0.70
C GLY A 36 15.47 1.63 1.85
N MET A 37 14.93 1.90 3.04
CA MET A 37 15.06 1.02 4.20
C MET A 37 14.45 -0.35 3.95
N ARG A 38 13.22 -0.40 3.42
CA ARG A 38 12.52 -1.65 3.09
C ARG A 38 13.31 -2.51 2.09
N ALA A 39 14.03 -1.89 1.15
CA ALA A 39 14.84 -2.62 0.18
C ALA A 39 16.00 -3.39 0.82
N LEU A 40 16.54 -2.86 1.92
CA LEU A 40 17.63 -3.47 2.69
C LEU A 40 17.12 -4.43 3.77
N LEU A 41 15.88 -4.29 4.22
CA LEU A 41 15.36 -4.91 5.44
C LEU A 41 15.65 -6.41 5.54
N THR A 42 15.23 -7.20 4.55
CA THR A 42 15.45 -8.65 4.57
C THR A 42 16.88 -9.04 4.30
N LEU A 43 17.58 -8.30 3.43
CA LEU A 43 18.98 -8.55 3.09
C LEU A 43 19.88 -8.36 4.31
N TYR A 44 19.66 -7.29 5.08
CA TYR A 44 20.40 -7.01 6.31
C TYR A 44 20.16 -8.07 7.39
N MET A 45 18.92 -8.55 7.53
CA MET A 45 18.60 -9.61 8.50
C MET A 45 19.35 -10.91 8.19
N THR A 46 19.40 -11.31 6.92
CA THR A 46 20.00 -12.59 6.51
C THR A 46 21.50 -12.50 6.21
N ALA A 47 22.05 -11.30 6.01
CA ALA A 47 23.47 -11.10 5.82
C ALA A 47 24.28 -11.61 7.02
N GLN A 48 25.45 -12.17 6.75
CA GLN A 48 26.29 -12.81 7.76
C GLN A 48 26.79 -11.82 8.81
N THR A 49 26.86 -12.27 10.06
CA THR A 49 27.50 -11.49 11.13
C THR A 49 29.01 -11.58 10.97
N LEU A 50 29.62 -10.43 10.71
CA LEU A 50 31.05 -10.27 10.49
C LEU A 50 31.65 -9.42 11.61
N GLU A 51 32.87 -9.74 12.03
CA GLU A 51 33.55 -9.00 13.09
C GLU A 51 34.22 -7.75 12.50
N ASN A 52 33.89 -6.56 13.05
CA ASN A 52 34.46 -5.26 12.65
C ASN A 52 34.30 -4.92 11.14
N ASP A 53 33.24 -5.40 10.49
CA ASP A 53 32.96 -5.14 9.08
C ASP A 53 31.65 -4.33 8.92
N PRO A 54 31.63 -3.21 8.18
CA PRO A 54 30.41 -2.47 7.86
C PRO A 54 29.34 -3.27 7.10
N GLN A 55 29.71 -4.40 6.50
CA GLN A 55 28.82 -5.34 5.83
C GLN A 55 28.27 -6.43 6.76
N SER A 56 28.57 -6.37 8.06
CA SER A 56 27.99 -7.25 9.06
C SER A 56 26.45 -7.11 9.10
N GLY A 57 25.76 -8.23 8.91
CA GLY A 57 24.32 -8.36 9.09
C GLY A 57 23.95 -9.10 10.38
N LEU A 58 22.66 -9.36 10.57
CA LEU A 58 22.16 -10.00 11.79
C LEU A 58 22.34 -11.53 11.82
N GLY A 59 22.67 -12.16 10.69
CA GLY A 59 22.87 -13.60 10.59
C GLY A 59 21.63 -14.45 10.85
N TRP A 60 20.43 -13.88 10.65
CA TRP A 60 19.17 -14.58 10.89
C TRP A 60 18.86 -15.59 9.80
N THR A 61 18.01 -16.55 10.13
CA THR A 61 17.47 -17.47 9.13
C THR A 61 16.51 -16.75 8.19
N THR A 62 16.39 -17.27 6.95
CA THR A 62 15.39 -16.82 5.98
C THR A 62 13.97 -16.82 6.56
N THR A 63 13.62 -17.82 7.37
CA THR A 63 12.31 -17.92 8.03
C THR A 63 12.07 -16.75 8.98
N GLU A 64 13.02 -16.43 9.86
CA GLU A 64 12.90 -15.32 10.82
C GLU A 64 12.81 -13.97 10.09
N ALA A 65 13.63 -13.77 9.06
CA ALA A 65 13.62 -12.56 8.25
C ALA A 65 12.28 -12.33 7.53
N LEU A 66 11.71 -13.38 6.93
CA LEU A 66 10.41 -13.31 6.23
C LEU A 66 9.24 -13.15 7.21
N ALA A 67 9.32 -13.78 8.39
CA ALA A 67 8.35 -13.60 9.45
C ALA A 67 8.30 -12.14 9.95
N LEU A 68 9.46 -11.55 10.28
CA LEU A 68 9.53 -10.15 10.71
C LEU A 68 9.08 -9.21 9.59
N TYR A 69 9.52 -9.45 8.35
CA TYR A 69 9.10 -8.65 7.19
C TYR A 69 7.57 -8.62 7.05
N GLY A 70 6.90 -9.77 7.15
CA GLY A 70 5.44 -9.87 7.07
C GLY A 70 4.73 -9.15 8.23
N TRP A 71 5.24 -9.27 9.46
CA TRP A 71 4.70 -8.54 10.61
C TRP A 71 4.90 -7.03 10.48
N TYR A 72 6.11 -6.60 10.14
CA TYR A 72 6.48 -5.20 9.99
C TYR A 72 5.61 -4.51 8.94
N THR A 73 5.53 -5.08 7.74
CA THR A 73 4.75 -4.50 6.64
C THR A 73 3.25 -4.48 6.95
N MET A 74 2.70 -5.53 7.58
CA MET A 74 1.30 -5.52 8.05
C MET A 74 1.05 -4.38 9.05
N LEU A 75 1.91 -4.22 10.05
CA LEU A 75 1.75 -3.20 11.09
C LEU A 75 1.83 -1.79 10.52
N VAL A 76 2.69 -1.54 9.53
CA VAL A 76 2.76 -0.25 8.82
C VAL A 76 1.39 0.15 8.21
N TYR A 77 0.68 -0.80 7.60
CA TYR A 77 -0.66 -0.55 7.06
C TYR A 77 -1.72 -0.42 8.16
N LEU A 78 -1.71 -1.30 9.17
CA LEU A 78 -2.67 -1.25 10.27
C LEU A 78 -2.56 0.04 11.08
N MET A 79 -1.34 0.55 11.29
CA MET A 79 -1.10 1.75 12.08
C MET A 79 -1.61 3.04 11.41
N SER A 80 -1.90 2.99 10.10
CA SER A 80 -2.56 4.09 9.38
C SER A 80 -4.01 4.29 9.84
N ILE A 81 -4.67 3.26 10.39
CA ILE A 81 -6.07 3.37 10.82
C ILE A 81 -6.21 4.24 12.08
N PRO A 82 -5.48 3.97 13.19
CA PRO A 82 -5.54 4.85 14.36
C PRO A 82 -4.96 6.23 14.08
N GLY A 83 -3.91 6.34 13.25
CA GLY A 83 -3.31 7.63 12.92
C GLY A 83 -4.23 8.56 12.14
N GLY A 84 -5.04 8.02 11.22
CA GLY A 84 -6.14 8.75 10.57
C GLY A 84 -7.19 9.21 11.58
N PHE A 85 -7.66 8.30 12.42
CA PHE A 85 -8.68 8.58 13.44
C PHE A 85 -8.24 9.67 14.44
N ILE A 86 -6.98 9.63 14.88
CA ILE A 86 -6.41 10.63 15.80
C ILE A 86 -6.36 12.00 15.14
N ALA A 87 -5.99 12.08 13.87
CA ALA A 87 -5.97 13.34 13.14
C ALA A 87 -7.38 13.89 12.91
N ASP A 88 -8.33 13.04 12.51
CA ASP A 88 -9.72 13.43 12.23
C ASP A 88 -10.51 13.86 13.47
N ARG A 89 -10.09 13.45 14.68
CA ARG A 89 -10.86 13.73 15.91
C ARG A 89 -10.16 14.59 16.95
N LEU A 90 -8.84 14.56 17.00
CA LEU A 90 -8.08 15.15 18.10
C LEU A 90 -7.19 16.31 17.66
N ILE A 91 -6.26 16.07 16.74
CA ILE A 91 -5.13 16.98 16.52
C ILE A 91 -5.07 17.65 15.14
N GLY A 92 -5.90 17.22 14.19
CA GLY A 92 -5.84 17.68 12.80
C GLY A 92 -4.68 17.06 12.00
N GLN A 93 -4.86 17.01 10.69
CA GLN A 93 -3.92 16.35 9.76
C GLN A 93 -2.53 16.97 9.77
N LYS A 94 -2.45 18.30 9.90
CA LYS A 94 -1.19 19.04 9.87
C LYS A 94 -0.26 18.67 11.03
N LYS A 95 -0.80 18.56 12.25
CA LYS A 95 -0.06 18.13 13.44
C LYS A 95 0.28 16.65 13.37
N ALA A 96 -0.64 15.80 12.91
CA ALA A 96 -0.39 14.38 12.75
C ALA A 96 0.78 14.10 11.79
N VAL A 97 0.82 14.76 10.63
CA VAL A 97 1.95 14.67 9.68
C VAL A 97 3.26 15.16 10.31
N THR A 98 3.23 16.22 11.12
CA THR A 98 4.42 16.71 11.83
C THR A 98 4.96 15.65 12.80
N ILE A 99 4.09 15.08 13.64
CA ILE A 99 4.46 14.03 14.59
C ILE A 99 4.98 12.80 13.85
N GLY A 100 4.27 12.37 12.80
CA GLY A 100 4.68 11.24 11.97
C GLY A 100 6.06 11.43 11.35
N ALA A 101 6.33 12.62 10.79
CA ALA A 101 7.62 12.94 10.19
C ALA A 101 8.77 12.97 11.21
N ILE A 102 8.52 13.45 12.44
CA ILE A 102 9.50 13.41 13.54
C ILE A 102 9.79 11.97 13.95
N LEU A 103 8.75 11.15 14.15
CA LEU A 103 8.90 9.73 14.50
C LEU A 103 9.65 8.95 13.41
N LEU A 104 9.37 9.22 12.13
CA LEU A 104 10.08 8.60 11.01
C LEU A 104 11.55 9.01 10.96
N THR A 105 11.84 10.30 11.18
CA THR A 105 13.22 10.81 11.22
C THR A 105 13.99 10.16 12.36
N ALA A 106 13.39 10.08 13.55
CA ALA A 106 13.98 9.40 14.70
C ALA A 106 14.16 7.90 14.41
N GLY A 107 13.16 7.23 13.86
CA GLY A 107 13.20 5.80 13.55
C GLY A 107 14.32 5.43 12.58
N HIS A 108 14.42 6.14 11.44
CA HIS A 108 15.50 5.89 10.47
C HIS A 108 16.88 6.34 11.00
N GLY A 109 16.94 7.41 11.78
CA GLY A 109 18.17 7.82 12.46
C GLY A 109 18.67 6.75 13.43
N VAL A 110 17.76 6.09 14.16
CA VAL A 110 18.09 4.98 15.06
C VAL A 110 18.51 3.73 14.27
N LEU A 111 17.91 3.44 13.11
CA LEU A 111 18.34 2.31 12.24
C LEU A 111 19.78 2.45 11.71
N ALA A 112 20.32 3.67 11.68
CA ALA A 112 21.72 3.91 11.32
C ALA A 112 22.71 3.48 12.43
N ILE A 113 22.23 3.09 13.61
CA ILE A 113 23.06 2.58 14.71
C ILE A 113 23.15 1.06 14.61
N ASP A 114 24.38 0.54 14.61
CA ASP A 114 24.67 -0.89 14.67
C ASP A 114 24.42 -1.47 16.06
N ALA A 115 23.14 -1.72 16.35
CA ALA A 115 22.72 -2.41 17.56
C ALA A 115 21.33 -3.03 17.39
N ILE A 116 21.13 -4.22 17.97
CA ILE A 116 19.82 -4.92 17.89
C ILE A 116 18.68 -4.14 18.56
N TRP A 117 18.95 -3.47 19.69
CA TRP A 117 17.95 -2.62 20.36
C TRP A 117 17.56 -1.44 19.46
N ALA A 118 18.52 -0.90 18.71
CA ALA A 118 18.30 0.21 17.80
C ALA A 118 17.47 -0.26 16.59
N TYR A 119 17.77 -1.43 16.05
CA TYR A 119 17.00 -2.02 14.96
C TYR A 119 15.49 -2.12 15.27
N TYR A 120 15.11 -2.80 16.37
CA TYR A 120 13.70 -2.92 16.76
C TYR A 120 13.06 -1.59 17.15
N THR A 121 13.78 -0.71 17.86
CA THR A 121 13.29 0.63 18.21
C THR A 121 13.01 1.45 16.96
N GLY A 122 13.92 1.40 15.98
CA GLY A 122 13.80 2.07 14.69
C GLY A 122 12.57 1.60 13.93
N LEU A 123 12.39 0.28 13.78
CA LEU A 123 11.20 -0.29 13.13
C LEU A 123 9.89 0.12 13.83
N GLY A 124 9.86 0.10 15.16
CA GLY A 124 8.70 0.53 15.94
C GLY A 124 8.35 2.01 15.72
N LEU A 125 9.35 2.88 15.75
CA LEU A 125 9.18 4.31 15.46
C LEU A 125 8.71 4.55 14.03
N VAL A 126 9.23 3.79 13.05
CA VAL A 126 8.78 3.87 11.65
C VAL A 126 7.32 3.43 11.51
N ILE A 127 6.90 2.34 12.15
CA ILE A 127 5.49 1.89 12.14
C ILE A 127 4.56 3.00 12.66
N LEU A 128 4.89 3.58 13.81
CA LEU A 128 4.10 4.67 14.40
C LEU A 128 4.12 5.93 13.54
N GLY A 129 5.28 6.26 12.99
CA GLY A 129 5.48 7.43 12.16
C GLY A 129 4.75 7.37 10.83
N VAL A 130 4.83 6.24 10.11
CA VAL A 130 4.03 6.01 8.89
C VAL A 130 2.54 6.08 9.21
N GLY A 131 2.11 5.48 10.33
CA GLY A 131 0.72 5.51 10.76
C GLY A 131 0.15 6.92 10.92
N MET A 132 0.96 7.86 11.44
CA MET A 132 0.57 9.27 11.62
C MET A 132 0.75 10.14 10.38
N LEU A 133 1.64 9.77 9.45
CA LEU A 133 1.92 10.60 8.28
C LEU A 133 1.08 10.20 7.06
N LYS A 134 1.13 8.92 6.66
CA LYS A 134 0.61 8.41 5.38
C LYS A 134 -0.88 8.68 5.13
N PRO A 135 -1.81 8.33 6.05
CA PRO A 135 -3.24 8.61 5.82
C PRO A 135 -3.53 10.12 5.78
N ASN A 136 -2.74 10.89 6.52
CA ASN A 136 -3.06 12.27 6.86
C ASN A 136 -2.56 13.26 5.81
N ILE A 137 -1.37 13.02 5.25
CA ILE A 137 -0.83 13.82 4.16
C ILE A 137 -1.66 13.69 2.88
N SER A 138 -2.19 12.49 2.60
CA SER A 138 -3.09 12.24 1.46
C SER A 138 -4.40 13.02 1.60
N THR A 139 -4.95 13.08 2.81
CA THR A 139 -6.13 13.91 3.14
C THR A 139 -5.83 15.39 2.93
N MET A 140 -4.63 15.86 3.30
CA MET A 140 -4.22 17.24 3.05
C MET A 140 -4.15 17.58 1.55
N VAL A 141 -3.67 16.67 0.69
CA VAL A 141 -3.69 16.90 -0.77
C VAL A 141 -5.12 17.12 -1.27
N GLY A 142 -6.07 16.32 -0.80
CA GLY A 142 -7.48 16.51 -1.12
C GLY A 142 -8.03 17.85 -0.64
N GLY A 143 -7.62 18.29 0.55
CA GLY A 143 -8.05 19.56 1.15
C GLY A 143 -7.51 20.83 0.50
N LEU A 144 -6.50 20.73 -0.38
CA LEU A 144 -5.99 21.87 -1.16
C LEU A 144 -6.97 22.36 -2.22
N TYR A 145 -7.94 21.52 -2.59
CA TYR A 145 -8.87 21.80 -3.69
C TYR A 145 -10.29 21.90 -3.15
N LYS A 146 -11.06 22.84 -3.69
CA LYS A 146 -12.50 22.90 -3.40
C LYS A 146 -13.21 21.67 -3.97
N GLN A 147 -14.35 21.33 -3.39
CA GLN A 147 -15.24 20.31 -3.95
C GLN A 147 -15.57 20.68 -5.41
N ASN A 148 -15.44 19.70 -6.32
CA ASN A 148 -15.61 19.83 -7.78
C ASN A 148 -14.53 20.62 -8.55
N ASP A 149 -13.39 20.98 -7.94
CA ASP A 149 -12.26 21.52 -8.70
C ASP A 149 -11.61 20.43 -9.58
N ILE A 150 -11.65 20.60 -10.90
CA ILE A 150 -11.09 19.67 -11.90
C ILE A 150 -9.57 19.44 -11.74
N ARG A 151 -8.87 20.36 -11.07
CA ARG A 151 -7.43 20.25 -10.81
C ARG A 151 -7.12 19.25 -9.69
N ARG A 152 -8.12 18.86 -8.89
CA ARG A 152 -7.94 17.91 -7.78
C ARG A 152 -7.35 16.60 -8.26
N ASP A 153 -7.90 16.01 -9.31
CA ASP A 153 -7.45 14.72 -9.85
C ASP A 153 -6.05 14.81 -10.47
N LYS A 154 -5.77 15.91 -11.17
CA LYS A 154 -4.42 16.23 -11.66
C LYS A 154 -3.43 16.41 -10.49
N GLY A 155 -3.86 17.03 -9.40
CA GLY A 155 -3.09 17.20 -8.18
C GLY A 155 -2.71 15.87 -7.53
N PHE A 156 -3.67 14.95 -7.39
CA PHE A 156 -3.39 13.58 -6.93
C PHE A 156 -2.44 12.83 -7.87
N SER A 157 -2.56 13.04 -9.19
CA SER A 157 -1.65 12.44 -10.16
C SER A 157 -0.21 12.96 -9.98
N ILE A 158 -0.02 14.27 -9.79
CA ILE A 158 1.30 14.86 -9.49
C ILE A 158 1.83 14.29 -8.18
N PHE A 159 1.02 14.25 -7.12
CA PHE A 159 1.40 13.66 -5.84
C PHE A 159 1.87 12.19 -5.98
N TYR A 160 1.15 11.40 -6.78
CA TYR A 160 1.49 10.00 -7.05
C TYR A 160 2.82 9.83 -7.82
N VAL A 161 3.18 10.77 -8.70
CA VAL A 161 4.51 10.79 -9.34
C VAL A 161 5.60 10.94 -8.26
N GLY A 162 5.38 11.75 -7.23
CA GLY A 162 6.34 11.93 -6.13
C GLY A 162 6.60 10.65 -5.36
N ILE A 163 5.54 9.86 -5.10
CA ILE A 163 5.65 8.55 -4.43
C ILE A 163 6.57 7.62 -5.21
N ASN A 164 6.34 7.47 -6.51
CA ASN A 164 7.10 6.56 -7.36
C ASN A 164 8.52 7.04 -7.61
N LEU A 165 8.72 8.36 -7.76
CA LEU A 165 10.06 8.94 -7.90
C LEU A 165 10.89 8.71 -6.63
N GLY A 166 10.30 8.92 -5.44
CA GLY A 166 10.95 8.63 -4.16
C GLY A 166 11.34 7.16 -4.03
N SER A 167 10.40 6.25 -4.31
CA SER A 167 10.64 4.80 -4.30
C SER A 167 11.78 4.39 -5.25
N PHE A 168 11.71 4.81 -6.51
CA PHE A 168 12.70 4.48 -7.54
C PHE A 168 14.10 4.98 -7.18
N THR A 169 14.21 6.26 -6.78
CA THR A 169 15.50 6.86 -6.44
C THR A 169 16.10 6.27 -5.17
N ALA A 170 15.27 5.87 -4.20
CA ALA A 170 15.73 5.22 -2.98
C ALA A 170 16.29 3.82 -3.24
N SER A 171 15.56 2.96 -3.96
CA SER A 171 16.03 1.61 -4.25
C SER A 171 17.39 1.60 -4.95
N LEU A 172 17.67 2.60 -5.79
CA LEU A 172 18.98 2.76 -6.44
C LEU A 172 20.03 3.31 -5.47
N SER A 173 19.78 4.47 -4.87
CA SER A 173 20.80 5.19 -4.09
C SER A 173 21.08 4.57 -2.71
N VAL A 174 20.04 4.20 -1.95
CA VAL A 174 20.19 3.55 -0.64
C VAL A 174 20.80 2.16 -0.81
N GLY A 175 20.34 1.40 -1.82
CA GLY A 175 20.92 0.11 -2.17
C GLY A 175 22.40 0.20 -2.56
N LEU A 176 22.77 1.22 -3.34
CA LEU A 176 24.17 1.46 -3.73
C LEU A 176 25.05 1.85 -2.53
N VAL A 177 24.56 2.74 -1.66
CA VAL A 177 25.31 3.13 -0.46
C VAL A 177 25.51 1.96 0.47
N ALA A 178 24.49 1.10 0.67
CA ALA A 178 24.65 -0.11 1.45
C ALA A 178 25.70 -1.06 0.84
N ALA A 179 25.66 -1.28 -0.47
CA ALA A 179 26.61 -2.15 -1.15
C ALA A 179 28.07 -1.64 -1.09
N LEU A 180 28.29 -0.32 -1.11
CA LEU A 180 29.63 0.26 -1.12
C LEU A 180 30.20 0.57 0.26
N TYR A 181 29.34 0.97 1.21
CA TYR A 181 29.78 1.53 2.50
C TYR A 181 29.26 0.75 3.72
N GLY A 182 28.25 -0.11 3.57
CA GLY A 182 27.67 -0.89 4.67
C GLY A 182 26.20 -0.56 4.96
N TRP A 183 25.50 -1.51 5.58
CA TRP A 183 24.05 -1.46 5.82
C TRP A 183 23.59 -0.20 6.55
N HIS A 184 24.31 0.18 7.62
CA HIS A 184 23.97 1.35 8.44
C HIS A 184 24.15 2.68 7.73
N TYR A 185 25.05 2.76 6.74
CA TYR A 185 25.13 3.93 5.86
C TYR A 185 23.93 4.02 4.91
N GLY A 186 23.44 2.87 4.44
CA GLY A 186 22.19 2.78 3.70
C GLY A 186 20.99 3.26 4.53
N PHE A 187 20.83 2.74 5.75
CA PHE A 187 19.80 3.20 6.69
C PHE A 187 19.95 4.69 7.04
N GLY A 188 21.19 5.16 7.21
CA GLY A 188 21.51 6.57 7.44
C GLY A 188 21.09 7.47 6.27
N LEU A 189 21.34 7.06 5.01
CA LEU A 189 20.89 7.80 3.84
C LEU A 189 19.36 7.89 3.78
N ALA A 190 18.65 6.81 4.09
CA ALA A 190 17.20 6.85 4.23
C ALA A 190 16.77 7.89 5.30
N GLY A 191 17.43 7.88 6.47
CA GLY A 191 17.19 8.86 7.53
C GLY A 191 17.46 10.32 7.14
N ILE A 192 18.52 10.58 6.37
CA ILE A 192 18.79 11.91 5.78
C ILE A 192 17.64 12.32 4.87
N GLY A 193 17.17 11.42 3.99
CA GLY A 193 16.02 11.66 3.14
C GLY A 193 14.78 12.06 3.95
N MET A 194 14.47 11.32 5.02
CA MET A 194 13.35 11.65 5.89
C MET A 194 13.50 13.01 6.59
N LEU A 195 14.71 13.34 7.07
CA LEU A 195 14.99 14.64 7.67
C LEU A 195 14.75 15.79 6.67
N LEU A 196 15.16 15.62 5.41
CA LEU A 196 14.87 16.59 4.35
C LEU A 196 13.36 16.74 4.14
N GLY A 197 12.61 15.63 4.14
CA GLY A 197 11.15 15.64 4.10
C GLY A 197 10.53 16.44 5.25
N LEU A 198 11.00 16.22 6.49
CA LEU A 198 10.56 16.98 7.67
C LEU A 198 10.87 18.48 7.52
N VAL A 199 12.08 18.85 7.09
CA VAL A 199 12.46 20.25 6.88
C VAL A 199 11.58 20.92 5.81
N VAL A 200 11.36 20.24 4.68
CA VAL A 200 10.46 20.70 3.61
C VAL A 200 9.06 20.93 4.16
N TYR A 201 8.54 19.99 4.94
CA TYR A 201 7.20 20.09 5.50
C TYR A 201 7.08 21.25 6.48
N LEU A 202 7.98 21.36 7.46
CA LEU A 202 7.97 22.41 8.48
C LEU A 202 8.07 23.81 7.85
N TYR A 203 9.01 24.00 6.92
CA TYR A 203 9.13 25.26 6.17
C TYR A 203 7.90 25.53 5.29
N GLY A 204 7.35 24.48 4.70
CA GLY A 204 6.22 24.54 3.80
C GLY A 204 4.86 24.74 4.47
N GLN A 205 4.74 24.59 5.79
CA GLN A 205 3.48 24.79 6.52
C GLN A 205 2.85 26.17 6.30
N ARG A 206 3.68 27.18 6.06
CA ARG A 206 3.22 28.54 5.71
C ARG A 206 2.41 28.61 4.41
N PHE A 207 2.53 27.61 3.53
CA PHE A 207 1.75 27.47 2.30
C PHE A 207 0.51 26.57 2.48
N LEU A 208 0.29 26.01 3.67
CA LEU A 208 -0.81 25.08 4.01
C LEU A 208 -1.78 25.71 5.02
N THR A 209 -2.19 26.97 4.80
CA THR A 209 -2.91 27.78 5.80
C THR A 209 -4.30 27.25 6.17
N HIS A 210 -5.03 26.68 5.22
CA HIS A 210 -6.43 26.27 5.34
C HIS A 210 -6.62 24.74 5.32
N VAL A 211 -5.52 23.98 5.26
CA VAL A 211 -5.55 22.53 5.07
C VAL A 211 -5.04 21.81 6.32
N GLY A 212 -5.75 20.77 6.73
CA GLY A 212 -5.33 19.89 7.80
C GLY A 212 -5.34 20.53 9.19
N ASN A 213 -6.10 21.61 9.38
CA ASN A 213 -6.30 22.23 10.68
C ASN A 213 -7.10 21.30 11.61
N GLU A 214 -7.19 21.66 12.88
CA GLU A 214 -7.97 20.87 13.84
C GLU A 214 -9.44 20.77 13.41
N PRO A 215 -10.04 19.58 13.54
CA PRO A 215 -11.41 19.32 13.11
C PRO A 215 -12.42 20.11 13.94
N THR A 216 -13.40 20.72 13.27
CA THR A 216 -14.51 21.45 13.90
C THR A 216 -15.51 20.50 14.56
N VAL A 217 -16.38 21.02 15.44
CA VAL A 217 -17.39 20.19 16.15
C VAL A 217 -18.39 19.53 15.18
N GLU A 218 -18.73 20.20 14.09
CA GLU A 218 -19.65 19.70 13.06
C GLU A 218 -19.05 18.50 12.29
N GLU A 219 -17.76 18.57 11.93
CA GLU A 219 -17.04 17.50 11.21
C GLU A 219 -16.93 16.20 12.01
N LYS A 220 -17.02 16.25 13.35
CA LYS A 220 -16.96 15.06 14.22
C LYS A 220 -18.27 14.27 14.29
N SER A 221 -19.38 14.83 13.80
CA SER A 221 -20.74 14.38 14.16
C SER A 221 -21.44 13.44 13.15
N SER A 222 -20.92 13.33 11.92
CA SER A 222 -21.60 12.64 10.81
C SER A 222 -21.33 11.13 10.70
N ASP A 223 -20.24 10.63 11.28
CA ASP A 223 -19.83 9.22 11.17
C ASP A 223 -20.24 8.37 12.38
N ILE A 224 -20.66 7.12 12.14
CA ILE A 224 -20.94 6.17 13.22
C ILE A 224 -19.63 5.80 13.91
N SER A 225 -19.58 5.99 15.23
CA SER A 225 -18.39 5.68 16.01
C SER A 225 -18.19 4.17 16.22
N LEU A 226 -16.93 3.74 16.31
CA LEU A 226 -16.56 2.37 16.71
C LEU A 226 -17.22 1.96 18.03
N ALA A 227 -17.25 2.87 19.01
CA ALA A 227 -17.87 2.61 20.31
C ALA A 227 -19.38 2.31 20.19
N THR A 228 -20.08 2.99 19.28
CA THR A 228 -21.49 2.72 18.99
C THR A 228 -21.66 1.31 18.42
N LEU A 229 -20.83 0.90 17.46
CA LEU A 229 -20.91 -0.45 16.87
C LEU A 229 -20.58 -1.55 17.90
N PHE A 230 -19.56 -1.36 18.74
CA PHE A 230 -19.25 -2.31 19.81
C PHE A 230 -20.37 -2.39 20.85
N SER A 231 -20.99 -1.26 21.22
CA SER A 231 -22.15 -1.26 22.11
C SER A 231 -23.34 -2.02 21.51
N GLN A 232 -23.58 -1.87 20.21
CA GLN A 232 -24.62 -2.61 19.50
C GLN A 232 -24.29 -4.11 19.36
N LEU A 233 -23.02 -4.46 19.16
CA LEU A 233 -22.56 -5.85 19.13
C LEU A 233 -22.89 -6.56 20.45
N LEU A 234 -22.60 -5.94 21.58
CA LEU A 234 -22.92 -6.47 22.91
C LEU A 234 -24.43 -6.68 23.13
N LYS A 235 -25.28 -5.92 22.43
CA LYS A 235 -26.74 -6.06 22.49
C LYS A 235 -27.31 -7.04 21.47
N SER A 236 -26.47 -7.65 20.63
CA SER A 236 -26.88 -8.49 19.52
C SER A 236 -26.52 -9.96 19.77
N PRO A 237 -27.44 -10.81 20.26
CA PRO A 237 -27.09 -12.12 20.82
C PRO A 237 -26.44 -13.07 19.82
N LEU A 238 -26.91 -13.11 18.56
CA LEU A 238 -26.33 -13.97 17.53
C LEU A 238 -24.88 -13.54 17.18
N GLN A 239 -24.68 -12.26 16.85
CA GLN A 239 -23.38 -11.71 16.47
C GLN A 239 -22.40 -11.78 17.65
N LEU A 240 -22.86 -11.50 18.87
CA LEU A 240 -22.06 -11.64 20.08
C LEU A 240 -21.64 -13.09 20.30
N GLY A 241 -22.57 -14.05 20.15
CA GLY A 241 -22.27 -15.47 20.26
C GLY A 241 -21.18 -15.92 19.28
N ILE A 242 -21.28 -15.50 18.01
CA ILE A 242 -20.24 -15.75 17.00
C ILE A 242 -18.90 -15.15 17.42
N VAL A 243 -18.88 -13.88 17.84
CA VAL A 243 -17.65 -13.19 18.24
C VAL A 243 -17.03 -13.84 19.49
N VAL A 244 -17.82 -14.26 20.47
CA VAL A 244 -17.31 -14.94 21.67
C VAL A 244 -16.67 -16.28 21.31
N VAL A 245 -17.31 -17.08 20.44
CA VAL A 245 -16.73 -18.35 19.96
C VAL A 245 -15.43 -18.09 19.21
N LEU A 246 -15.42 -17.12 18.29
CA LEU A 246 -14.23 -16.76 17.54
C LEU A 246 -13.11 -16.24 18.45
N LEU A 247 -13.43 -15.44 19.49
CA LEU A 247 -12.45 -14.97 20.48
C LEU A 247 -11.86 -16.12 21.28
N ALA A 248 -12.69 -17.08 21.71
CA ALA A 248 -12.22 -18.27 22.39
C ALA A 248 -11.27 -19.08 21.50
N LEU A 249 -11.60 -19.23 20.21
CA LEU A 249 -10.72 -19.87 19.22
C LEU A 249 -9.44 -19.07 18.99
N SER A 250 -9.50 -17.74 18.93
CA SER A 250 -8.32 -16.87 18.80
C SER A 250 -7.38 -17.01 19.99
N ILE A 251 -7.92 -17.04 21.21
CA ILE A 251 -7.14 -17.23 22.44
C ILE A 251 -6.55 -18.64 22.46
N TYR A 252 -7.35 -19.66 22.15
CA TYR A 252 -6.88 -21.04 22.06
C TYR A 252 -5.75 -21.20 21.04
N ALA A 253 -5.87 -20.58 19.87
CA ALA A 253 -4.81 -20.54 18.87
C ALA A 253 -3.54 -19.89 19.44
N GLY A 254 -3.65 -18.83 20.23
CA GLY A 254 -2.50 -18.23 20.92
C GLY A 254 -1.73 -19.20 21.81
N PHE A 255 -2.39 -20.18 22.42
CA PHE A 255 -1.76 -21.21 23.25
C PHE A 255 -1.31 -22.47 22.50
N THR A 256 -1.86 -22.73 21.31
CA THR A 256 -1.70 -24.02 20.60
C THR A 256 -1.01 -23.92 19.26
N PHE A 257 -0.88 -22.72 18.68
CA PHE A 257 -0.17 -22.52 17.44
C PHE A 257 1.31 -22.87 17.64
N GLU A 258 1.85 -23.72 16.77
CA GLU A 258 3.26 -24.10 16.85
C GLU A 258 4.15 -22.97 16.29
N GLY A 259 5.31 -22.76 16.93
CA GLY A 259 6.30 -21.78 16.52
C GLY A 259 6.52 -20.64 17.53
N PRO A 260 7.62 -19.88 17.38
CA PRO A 260 7.97 -18.81 18.31
C PRO A 260 6.93 -17.67 18.35
N ASP A 261 6.14 -17.51 17.29
CA ASP A 261 5.21 -16.40 17.08
C ASP A 261 3.75 -16.65 17.52
N HIS A 262 3.50 -17.72 18.28
CA HIS A 262 2.15 -18.15 18.68
C HIS A 262 1.30 -17.02 19.31
N TRP A 263 1.87 -16.20 20.19
CA TRP A 263 1.19 -15.03 20.76
C TRP A 263 0.89 -13.93 19.73
N GLY A 264 1.76 -13.75 18.74
CA GLY A 264 1.52 -12.82 17.63
C GLY A 264 0.29 -13.23 16.81
N TYR A 265 0.20 -14.51 16.45
CA TYR A 265 -0.98 -15.06 15.76
C TYR A 265 -2.25 -14.99 16.62
N GLY A 266 -2.15 -15.28 17.92
CA GLY A 266 -3.26 -15.08 18.86
C GLY A 266 -3.79 -13.65 18.84
N ALA A 267 -2.91 -12.65 18.93
CA ALA A 267 -3.27 -11.23 18.83
C ALA A 267 -3.89 -10.88 17.47
N LEU A 268 -3.31 -11.36 16.37
CA LEU A 268 -3.85 -11.16 15.02
C LEU A 268 -5.26 -11.72 14.89
N PHE A 269 -5.50 -12.96 15.36
CA PHE A 269 -6.82 -13.57 15.30
C PHE A 269 -7.83 -12.84 16.17
N ILE A 270 -7.44 -12.31 17.33
CA ILE A 270 -8.31 -11.45 18.14
C ILE A 270 -8.72 -10.21 17.33
N VAL A 271 -7.76 -9.53 16.70
CA VAL A 271 -8.05 -8.33 15.87
C VAL A 271 -8.98 -8.70 14.70
N LEU A 272 -8.72 -9.79 13.98
CA LEU A 272 -9.58 -10.24 12.88
C LEU A 272 -10.99 -10.60 13.36
N THR A 273 -11.11 -11.21 14.54
CA THR A 273 -12.41 -11.50 15.18
C THR A 273 -13.17 -10.21 15.48
N LEU A 274 -12.51 -9.19 16.04
CA LEU A 274 -13.13 -7.90 16.32
C LEU A 274 -13.57 -7.20 15.03
N VAL A 275 -12.72 -7.18 14.00
CA VAL A 275 -13.06 -6.62 12.68
C VAL A 275 -14.25 -7.37 12.07
N THR A 276 -14.28 -8.70 12.17
CA THR A 276 -15.40 -9.53 11.70
C THR A 276 -16.69 -9.19 12.44
N GLY A 277 -16.62 -9.00 13.77
CA GLY A 277 -17.73 -8.53 14.59
C GLY A 277 -18.28 -7.17 14.12
N LEU A 278 -17.39 -6.21 13.86
CA LEU A 278 -17.76 -4.90 13.32
C LEU A 278 -18.41 -5.01 11.94
N MET A 279 -17.86 -5.83 11.06
CA MET A 279 -18.40 -6.06 9.71
C MET A 279 -19.80 -6.70 9.76
N MET A 280 -20.01 -7.70 10.63
CA MET A 280 -21.34 -8.29 10.85
C MET A 280 -22.35 -7.26 11.36
N MET A 281 -21.93 -6.35 12.25
CA MET A 281 -22.78 -5.28 12.75
C MET A 281 -23.12 -4.25 11.68
N ILE A 282 -22.13 -3.86 10.85
CA ILE A 282 -22.37 -2.99 9.70
C ILE A 282 -23.45 -3.62 8.82
N TYR A 283 -23.28 -4.87 8.38
CA TYR A 283 -24.24 -5.58 7.53
C TYR A 283 -25.66 -5.64 8.13
N LYS A 284 -25.76 -5.94 9.42
CA LYS A 284 -27.05 -5.97 10.14
C LYS A 284 -27.76 -4.61 10.11
N ASN A 285 -26.99 -3.53 10.23
CA ASN A 285 -27.50 -2.16 10.29
C ASN A 285 -27.70 -1.51 8.92
N LEU A 286 -27.40 -2.21 7.81
CA LEU A 286 -27.64 -1.68 6.46
C LEU A 286 -29.12 -1.64 6.14
N ASN A 287 -29.53 -0.57 5.47
CA ASN A 287 -30.91 -0.33 5.10
C ASN A 287 -31.15 -0.77 3.66
N GLY A 288 -32.09 -1.70 3.47
CA GLY A 288 -32.49 -2.18 2.15
C GLY A 288 -31.52 -3.17 1.52
N GLN A 289 -31.99 -3.84 0.47
CA GLN A 289 -31.25 -4.91 -0.19
C GLN A 289 -30.05 -4.39 -0.99
N VAL A 290 -30.16 -3.18 -1.57
CA VAL A 290 -29.11 -2.58 -2.40
C VAL A 290 -27.81 -2.33 -1.62
N GLU A 291 -27.90 -1.76 -0.41
CA GLU A 291 -26.72 -1.54 0.43
C GLU A 291 -26.07 -2.88 0.83
N LYS A 292 -26.89 -3.88 1.16
CA LYS A 292 -26.42 -5.23 1.54
C LYS A 292 -25.71 -5.93 0.39
N ASP A 293 -26.28 -5.88 -0.81
CA ASP A 293 -25.69 -6.46 -2.01
C ASP A 293 -24.34 -5.82 -2.33
N ARG A 294 -24.27 -4.47 -2.32
CA ARG A 294 -23.02 -3.74 -2.54
C ARG A 294 -21.97 -4.09 -1.49
N TYR A 295 -22.39 -4.17 -0.22
CA TYR A 295 -21.51 -4.54 0.87
C TYR A 295 -20.93 -5.95 0.73
N LEU A 296 -21.73 -6.93 0.30
CA LEU A 296 -21.23 -8.29 0.03
C LEU A 296 -20.18 -8.29 -1.10
N VAL A 297 -20.38 -7.49 -2.16
CA VAL A 297 -19.39 -7.35 -3.24
C VAL A 297 -18.11 -6.69 -2.74
N LEU A 298 -18.20 -5.73 -1.81
CA LEU A 298 -17.02 -5.14 -1.17
C LEU A 298 -16.22 -6.19 -0.39
N LEU A 299 -16.88 -7.08 0.35
CA LEU A 299 -16.20 -8.16 1.08
C LEU A 299 -15.43 -9.09 0.15
N ILE A 300 -16.02 -9.46 -0.98
CA ILE A 300 -15.35 -10.28 -2.01
C ILE A 300 -14.17 -9.50 -2.62
N SER A 301 -14.31 -8.19 -2.78
CA SER A 301 -13.25 -7.34 -3.29
C SER A 301 -12.08 -7.22 -2.31
N LEU A 302 -12.33 -7.23 -1.00
CA LEU A 302 -11.26 -7.32 0.02
C LEU A 302 -10.48 -8.62 -0.10
N LEU A 303 -11.13 -9.74 -0.41
CA LEU A 303 -10.43 -11.01 -0.64
C LEU A 303 -9.47 -10.90 -1.85
N MET A 304 -9.90 -10.26 -2.95
CA MET A 304 -9.01 -10.00 -4.08
C MET A 304 -7.81 -9.12 -3.68
N VAL A 305 -8.03 -8.11 -2.84
CA VAL A 305 -6.96 -7.25 -2.31
C VAL A 305 -5.96 -8.07 -1.47
N VAL A 306 -6.44 -8.93 -0.55
CA VAL A 306 -5.57 -9.81 0.26
C VAL A 306 -4.77 -10.76 -0.63
N VAL A 307 -5.40 -11.40 -1.62
CA VAL A 307 -4.72 -12.32 -2.55
C VAL A 307 -3.65 -11.59 -3.37
N PHE A 308 -3.99 -10.41 -3.88
CA PHE A 308 -3.07 -9.59 -4.66
C PHE A 308 -1.85 -9.21 -3.82
N TRP A 309 -2.03 -8.56 -2.68
CA TRP A 309 -0.91 -8.13 -1.84
C TRP A 309 -0.15 -9.30 -1.19
N GLY A 310 -0.82 -10.42 -0.88
CA GLY A 310 -0.18 -11.65 -0.42
C GLY A 310 0.80 -12.26 -1.41
N SER A 311 0.60 -11.99 -2.69
CA SER A 311 1.50 -12.44 -3.76
C SER A 311 2.47 -11.32 -4.15
N PHE A 312 1.97 -10.10 -4.38
CA PHE A 312 2.77 -8.95 -4.79
C PHE A 312 3.89 -8.61 -3.80
N GLU A 313 3.62 -8.70 -2.49
CA GLU A 313 4.58 -8.26 -1.46
C GLU A 313 5.75 -9.24 -1.23
N GLN A 314 5.79 -10.37 -1.97
CA GLN A 314 6.98 -11.22 -2.08
C GLN A 314 8.20 -10.45 -2.60
N MET A 315 7.99 -9.35 -3.31
CA MET A 315 9.04 -8.51 -3.90
C MET A 315 10.04 -7.93 -2.90
N GLY A 316 9.59 -7.60 -1.68
CA GLY A 316 10.51 -7.14 -0.62
C GLY A 316 10.94 -8.25 0.34
N GLY A 317 10.34 -9.45 0.20
CA GLY A 317 10.61 -10.64 1.00
C GLY A 317 11.37 -11.69 0.18
N LEU A 318 10.68 -12.78 -0.14
CA LEU A 318 11.26 -13.95 -0.81
C LEU A 318 12.01 -13.61 -2.10
N MET A 319 11.45 -12.76 -2.96
CA MET A 319 12.10 -12.41 -4.24
C MET A 319 13.36 -11.56 -4.02
N ASN A 320 13.42 -10.78 -2.94
CA ASN A 320 14.59 -9.97 -2.61
C ASN A 320 15.75 -10.88 -2.17
N LEU A 321 15.47 -11.87 -1.33
CA LEU A 321 16.45 -12.89 -0.94
C LEU A 321 16.86 -13.76 -2.14
N TYR A 322 15.91 -14.12 -3.00
CA TYR A 322 16.20 -14.85 -4.23
C TYR A 322 17.14 -14.07 -5.17
N ALA A 323 16.98 -12.76 -5.27
CA ALA A 323 17.87 -11.90 -6.04
C ALA A 323 19.30 -11.92 -5.49
N GLU A 324 19.46 -11.89 -4.17
CA GLU A 324 20.77 -11.92 -3.51
C GLU A 324 21.45 -13.29 -3.63
N GLU A 325 20.73 -14.37 -3.32
CA GLU A 325 21.32 -15.70 -3.12
C GLU A 325 21.39 -16.55 -4.39
N LYS A 326 20.47 -16.34 -5.33
CA LYS A 326 20.22 -17.29 -6.43
C LYS A 326 20.36 -16.69 -7.82
N THR A 327 20.51 -15.37 -7.92
CA THR A 327 20.62 -14.68 -9.20
C THR A 327 22.08 -14.27 -9.47
N ASN A 328 22.57 -14.56 -10.68
CA ASN A 328 23.82 -13.97 -11.13
C ASN A 328 23.60 -12.49 -11.46
N ARG A 329 24.09 -11.62 -10.57
CA ARG A 329 23.94 -10.16 -10.66
C ARG A 329 25.12 -9.46 -11.33
N MET A 330 26.03 -10.20 -11.96
CA MET A 330 27.15 -9.61 -12.70
C MET A 330 26.67 -8.96 -14.00
N LEU A 331 26.87 -7.64 -14.12
CA LEU A 331 26.56 -6.86 -15.31
C LEU A 331 27.78 -6.04 -15.70
N MET A 332 28.31 -6.28 -16.90
CA MET A 332 29.48 -5.54 -17.43
C MET A 332 30.69 -5.51 -16.48
N GLY A 333 30.91 -6.59 -15.70
CA GLY A 333 32.03 -6.70 -14.76
C GLY A 333 31.78 -6.12 -13.37
N TRP A 334 30.58 -5.61 -13.09
CA TRP A 334 30.17 -5.11 -11.78
C TRP A 334 28.96 -5.87 -11.24
N GLU A 335 28.92 -6.09 -9.93
CA GLU A 335 27.80 -6.77 -9.28
C GLU A 335 26.68 -5.79 -8.94
N VAL A 336 25.50 -6.01 -9.52
CA VAL A 336 24.32 -5.19 -9.29
C VAL A 336 23.74 -5.48 -7.88
N PRO A 337 23.50 -4.48 -7.02
CA PRO A 337 22.88 -4.68 -5.71
C PRO A 337 21.48 -5.30 -5.82
N ALA A 338 21.16 -6.32 -5.01
CA ALA A 338 19.86 -6.97 -5.04
C ALA A 338 18.71 -6.00 -4.71
N ALA A 339 18.96 -5.02 -3.84
CA ALA A 339 18.02 -3.95 -3.51
C ALA A 339 17.53 -3.15 -4.74
N TRP A 340 18.30 -3.07 -5.83
CA TRP A 340 17.91 -2.35 -7.04
C TRP A 340 16.71 -2.97 -7.75
N PHE A 341 16.53 -4.29 -7.65
CA PHE A 341 15.40 -4.97 -8.29
C PHE A 341 14.05 -4.47 -7.76
N GLN A 342 13.97 -4.05 -6.50
CA GLN A 342 12.75 -3.44 -5.95
C GLN A 342 12.40 -2.12 -6.64
N GLY A 343 13.39 -1.37 -7.11
CA GLY A 343 13.20 -0.15 -7.89
C GLY A 343 12.53 -0.40 -9.25
N ALA A 344 12.61 -1.63 -9.78
CA ALA A 344 11.97 -1.98 -11.05
C ALA A 344 10.45 -1.75 -11.00
N ASN A 345 9.79 -2.03 -9.86
CA ASN A 345 8.35 -1.79 -9.72
C ASN A 345 8.00 -0.31 -9.94
N ALA A 346 8.63 0.60 -9.20
CA ALA A 346 8.38 2.04 -9.32
C ALA A 346 8.76 2.58 -10.71
N GLY A 347 9.86 2.10 -11.28
CA GLY A 347 10.27 2.43 -12.65
C GLY A 347 9.21 2.01 -13.69
N PHE A 348 8.68 0.79 -13.57
CA PHE A 348 7.63 0.31 -14.46
C PHE A 348 6.30 1.03 -14.26
N ILE A 349 5.96 1.47 -13.04
CA ILE A 349 4.78 2.32 -12.83
C ILE A 349 4.92 3.61 -13.63
N ILE A 350 6.06 4.29 -13.51
CA ILE A 350 6.34 5.54 -14.24
C ILE A 350 6.24 5.33 -15.76
N LEU A 351 6.77 4.21 -16.27
CA LEU A 351 6.76 3.90 -17.70
C LEU A 351 5.40 3.47 -18.25
N PHE A 352 4.64 2.66 -17.49
CA PHE A 352 3.47 1.96 -18.01
C PHE A 352 2.12 2.44 -17.47
N ALA A 353 2.06 3.29 -16.44
CA ALA A 353 0.78 3.73 -15.85
C ALA A 353 -0.16 4.36 -16.87
N VAL A 354 0.34 5.29 -17.69
CA VAL A 354 -0.45 5.95 -18.75
C VAL A 354 -0.90 4.95 -19.82
N LEU A 355 -0.03 4.01 -20.20
CA LEU A 355 -0.34 2.99 -21.21
C LEU A 355 -1.46 2.06 -20.74
N VAL A 356 -1.40 1.58 -19.49
CA VAL A 356 -2.42 0.70 -18.90
C VAL A 356 -3.74 1.45 -18.70
N ALA A 357 -3.71 2.69 -18.23
CA ALA A 357 -4.91 3.52 -18.10
C ALA A 357 -5.60 3.71 -19.47
N ASN A 358 -4.83 4.04 -20.51
CA ASN A 358 -5.32 4.19 -21.88
C ASN A 358 -5.86 2.88 -22.47
N PHE A 359 -5.25 1.73 -22.16
CA PHE A 359 -5.76 0.42 -22.56
C PHE A 359 -7.18 0.20 -22.01
N TRP A 360 -7.40 0.45 -20.72
CA TRP A 360 -8.71 0.29 -20.09
C TRP A 360 -9.73 1.32 -20.58
N ALA A 361 -9.33 2.57 -20.79
CA ALA A 361 -10.19 3.60 -21.36
C ALA A 361 -10.66 3.22 -22.78
N LYS A 362 -9.73 2.86 -23.68
CA LYS A 362 -10.04 2.40 -25.04
C LYS A 362 -10.92 1.16 -25.05
N ARG A 363 -10.72 0.24 -24.11
CA ARG A 363 -11.55 -0.96 -23.95
C ARG A 363 -12.98 -0.60 -23.58
N LYS A 364 -13.17 0.32 -22.62
CA LYS A 364 -14.48 0.83 -22.20
C LYS A 364 -15.20 1.54 -23.35
N LEU A 365 -14.50 2.41 -24.10
CA LEU A 365 -15.05 3.12 -25.26
C LEU A 365 -15.51 2.18 -26.39
N LYS A 366 -14.91 0.98 -26.49
CA LYS A 366 -15.34 -0.07 -27.44
C LYS A 366 -16.51 -0.92 -26.92
N GLY A 367 -17.15 -0.54 -25.81
CA GLY A 367 -18.24 -1.30 -25.19
C GLY A 367 -17.82 -2.68 -24.65
N LYS A 368 -16.52 -2.93 -24.49
CA LYS A 368 -16.00 -4.19 -23.95
C LYS A 368 -16.00 -4.15 -22.42
N GLU A 369 -16.06 -5.34 -21.81
CA GLU A 369 -16.07 -5.47 -20.34
C GLU A 369 -14.87 -4.78 -19.69
N ALA A 370 -15.15 -3.86 -18.77
CA ALA A 370 -14.16 -3.02 -18.10
C ALA A 370 -14.63 -2.59 -16.69
N SER A 371 -15.53 -3.34 -16.06
CA SER A 371 -15.92 -3.11 -14.65
C SER A 371 -14.71 -3.22 -13.71
N SER A 372 -14.78 -2.60 -12.53
CA SER A 372 -13.66 -2.65 -11.58
C SER A 372 -13.35 -4.09 -11.15
N ILE A 373 -14.37 -4.91 -10.86
CA ILE A 373 -14.19 -6.32 -10.50
C ILE A 373 -13.44 -7.10 -11.60
N PHE A 374 -13.78 -6.84 -12.87
CA PHE A 374 -13.09 -7.49 -13.99
C PHE A 374 -11.62 -7.05 -14.08
N LYS A 375 -11.35 -5.74 -13.95
CA LYS A 375 -9.98 -5.19 -13.95
C LYS A 375 -9.13 -5.74 -12.80
N MET A 376 -9.71 -5.83 -11.60
CA MET A 376 -9.07 -6.42 -10.43
C MET A 376 -8.72 -7.89 -10.68
N ALA A 377 -9.68 -8.70 -11.16
CA ALA A 377 -9.43 -10.11 -11.46
C ALA A 377 -8.35 -10.30 -12.54
N VAL A 378 -8.37 -9.48 -13.60
CA VAL A 378 -7.32 -9.46 -14.63
C VAL A 378 -5.97 -9.05 -14.02
N GLY A 379 -5.95 -8.07 -13.10
CA GLY A 379 -4.74 -7.67 -12.38
C GLY A 379 -4.12 -8.81 -11.57
N VAL A 380 -4.94 -9.59 -10.85
CA VAL A 380 -4.49 -10.78 -10.11
C VAL A 380 -3.91 -11.83 -11.06
N ILE A 381 -4.52 -12.07 -12.22
CA ILE A 381 -4.01 -13.02 -13.22
C ILE A 381 -2.67 -12.56 -13.79
N ILE A 382 -2.56 -11.28 -14.17
CA ILE A 382 -1.33 -10.71 -14.74
C ILE A 382 -0.18 -10.78 -13.72
N MET A 383 -0.45 -10.45 -12.46
CA MET A 383 0.51 -10.63 -11.38
C MET A 383 0.89 -12.11 -11.20
N GLY A 384 -0.09 -13.02 -11.24
CA GLY A 384 0.16 -14.46 -11.25
C GLY A 384 1.14 -14.89 -12.35
N ILE A 385 0.98 -14.38 -13.58
CA ILE A 385 1.90 -14.64 -14.70
C ILE A 385 3.32 -14.18 -14.39
N GLY A 386 3.51 -13.13 -13.58
CA GLY A 386 4.84 -12.72 -13.10
C GLY A 386 5.59 -13.86 -12.39
N PHE A 387 4.89 -14.70 -11.63
CA PHE A 387 5.49 -15.87 -10.98
C PHE A 387 5.92 -16.97 -11.95
N VAL A 388 5.43 -17.01 -13.19
CA VAL A 388 5.96 -17.94 -14.21
C VAL A 388 7.43 -17.65 -14.48
N TYR A 389 7.82 -16.37 -14.53
CA TYR A 389 9.22 -15.98 -14.68
C TYR A 389 10.06 -16.37 -13.47
N MET A 390 9.48 -16.32 -12.26
CA MET A 390 10.14 -16.83 -11.06
C MET A 390 10.27 -18.35 -11.05
N VAL A 391 9.30 -19.08 -11.59
CA VAL A 391 9.42 -20.53 -11.81
C VAL A 391 10.56 -20.84 -12.77
N PHE A 392 10.68 -20.11 -13.88
CA PHE A 392 11.80 -20.26 -14.82
C PHE A 392 13.14 -19.88 -14.20
N ALA A 393 13.18 -18.85 -13.35
CA ALA A 393 14.37 -18.53 -12.58
C ALA A 393 14.77 -19.71 -11.69
N SER A 394 13.85 -20.27 -10.90
CA SER A 394 14.10 -21.43 -10.04
C SER A 394 14.60 -22.64 -10.82
N MET A 395 14.00 -22.96 -11.96
CA MET A 395 14.47 -24.04 -12.83
C MET A 395 15.89 -23.78 -13.36
N GLN A 396 16.20 -22.54 -13.74
CA GLN A 396 17.54 -22.19 -14.22
C GLN A 396 18.58 -22.29 -13.10
N TYR A 397 18.23 -21.85 -11.88
CA TYR A 397 19.07 -22.01 -10.70
C TYR A 397 19.35 -23.48 -10.39
N GLU A 398 18.32 -24.34 -10.40
CA GLU A 398 18.49 -25.78 -10.18
C GLU A 398 19.39 -26.44 -11.23
N ALA A 399 19.32 -25.99 -12.49
CA ALA A 399 20.13 -26.52 -13.57
C ALA A 399 21.59 -26.02 -13.57
N ASN A 400 21.81 -24.74 -13.24
CA ASN A 400 23.08 -24.04 -13.48
C ASN A 400 23.76 -23.48 -12.22
N GLY A 401 23.12 -23.56 -11.05
CA GLY A 401 23.57 -22.94 -9.80
C GLY A 401 23.31 -21.43 -9.69
N SER A 402 22.80 -20.79 -10.75
CA SER A 402 22.37 -19.38 -10.74
C SER A 402 21.31 -19.10 -11.80
N SER A 403 20.40 -18.17 -11.53
CA SER A 403 19.42 -17.66 -12.49
C SER A 403 19.85 -16.31 -13.08
N ALA A 404 19.35 -15.99 -14.27
CA ALA A 404 19.61 -14.69 -14.90
C ALA A 404 18.70 -13.58 -14.34
N MET A 405 19.23 -12.35 -14.27
CA MET A 405 18.50 -11.17 -13.78
C MET A 405 17.21 -10.85 -14.54
N TYR A 406 17.15 -11.15 -15.84
CA TYR A 406 15.99 -10.79 -16.66
C TYR A 406 14.71 -11.50 -16.21
N TRP A 407 14.81 -12.65 -15.55
CA TRP A 407 13.63 -13.32 -14.99
C TRP A 407 12.97 -12.51 -13.89
N LEU A 408 13.77 -11.99 -12.96
CA LEU A 408 13.29 -11.07 -11.93
C LEU A 408 12.69 -9.82 -12.58
N VAL A 409 13.41 -9.19 -13.51
CA VAL A 409 12.92 -7.97 -14.20
C VAL A 409 11.56 -8.21 -14.88
N LEU A 410 11.38 -9.36 -15.52
CA LEU A 410 10.10 -9.74 -16.12
C LEU A 410 9.01 -10.03 -15.07
N ALA A 411 9.35 -10.67 -13.95
CA ALA A 411 8.42 -10.87 -12.84
C ALA A 411 7.93 -9.52 -12.28
N TYR A 412 8.85 -8.58 -12.00
CA TYR A 412 8.52 -7.23 -11.56
C TYR A 412 7.64 -6.49 -12.58
N LEU A 413 7.92 -6.60 -13.88
CA LEU A 413 7.09 -5.99 -14.93
C LEU A 413 5.64 -6.46 -14.84
N PHE A 414 5.41 -7.77 -14.78
CA PHE A 414 4.06 -8.33 -14.73
C PHE A 414 3.38 -8.05 -13.39
N HIS A 415 4.09 -8.08 -12.27
CA HIS A 415 3.54 -7.66 -10.98
C HIS A 415 3.05 -6.21 -11.03
N THR A 416 3.86 -5.30 -11.61
CA THR A 416 3.48 -3.90 -11.80
C THR A 416 2.30 -3.72 -12.76
N LEU A 417 2.28 -4.43 -13.90
CA LEU A 417 1.13 -4.36 -14.81
C LEU A 417 -0.16 -4.85 -14.14
N GLY A 418 -0.06 -5.88 -13.29
CA GLY A 418 -1.15 -6.35 -12.45
C GLY A 418 -1.63 -5.30 -11.45
N GLU A 419 -0.69 -4.62 -10.78
CA GLU A 419 -0.97 -3.54 -9.83
C GLU A 419 -1.68 -2.36 -10.50
N LEU A 420 -1.20 -1.93 -11.66
CA LEU A 420 -1.83 -0.86 -12.45
C LEU A 420 -3.26 -1.21 -12.91
N CYS A 421 -3.60 -2.50 -12.99
CA CYS A 421 -4.96 -2.95 -13.27
C CYS A 421 -5.85 -3.03 -12.03
N LEU A 422 -5.29 -3.32 -10.85
CA LEU A 422 -6.06 -3.58 -9.62
C LEU A 422 -6.10 -2.38 -8.66
N SER A 423 -4.96 -1.77 -8.34
CA SER A 423 -4.82 -0.84 -7.21
C SER A 423 -5.63 0.46 -7.36
N PRO A 424 -5.60 1.18 -8.50
CA PRO A 424 -6.39 2.40 -8.66
C PRO A 424 -7.90 2.14 -8.62
N VAL A 425 -8.32 1.00 -9.18
CA VAL A 425 -9.74 0.65 -9.31
C VAL A 425 -10.30 0.05 -8.03
N SER A 426 -9.53 -0.71 -7.25
CA SER A 426 -9.98 -1.28 -5.98
C SER A 426 -10.33 -0.19 -4.98
N LEU A 427 -9.51 0.86 -4.90
CA LEU A 427 -9.75 2.01 -4.04
C LEU A 427 -11.00 2.80 -4.46
N SER A 428 -11.13 3.10 -5.76
CA SER A 428 -12.30 3.80 -6.31
C SER A 428 -13.59 2.99 -6.14
N PHE A 429 -13.50 1.68 -6.38
CA PHE A 429 -14.63 0.77 -6.22
C PHE A 429 -15.12 0.73 -4.77
N PHE A 430 -14.17 0.72 -3.82
CA PHE A 430 -14.49 0.71 -2.40
C PHE A 430 -15.26 1.95 -1.97
N THR A 431 -14.81 3.14 -2.40
CA THR A 431 -15.45 4.40 -2.03
C THR A 431 -16.81 4.59 -2.70
N LYS A 432 -17.04 4.01 -3.88
CA LYS A 432 -18.34 4.07 -4.59
C LYS A 432 -19.41 3.18 -3.97
N LEU A 433 -19.04 2.01 -3.46
CA LEU A 433 -20.00 1.03 -2.94
C LEU A 433 -20.19 1.11 -1.43
N ALA A 434 -19.22 1.65 -0.70
CA ALA A 434 -19.29 1.72 0.75
C ALA A 434 -20.47 2.62 1.19
N PRO A 435 -21.25 2.22 2.20
CA PRO A 435 -22.33 3.05 2.72
C PRO A 435 -21.78 4.34 3.32
N ALA A 436 -22.38 5.48 2.97
CA ALA A 436 -21.90 6.82 3.36
C ALA A 436 -21.60 6.95 4.87
N ARG A 437 -22.46 6.39 5.73
CA ARG A 437 -22.33 6.45 7.20
C ARG A 437 -21.21 5.58 7.80
N TYR A 438 -20.60 4.71 6.99
CA TYR A 438 -19.54 3.78 7.39
C TYR A 438 -18.26 3.98 6.58
N MET A 439 -18.16 5.04 5.77
CA MET A 439 -17.05 5.25 4.84
C MET A 439 -15.68 5.17 5.50
N ALA A 440 -15.46 5.92 6.59
CA ALA A 440 -14.18 5.93 7.31
C ALA A 440 -13.81 4.54 7.86
N LEU A 441 -14.79 3.81 8.41
CA LEU A 441 -14.59 2.44 8.92
C LEU A 441 -14.26 1.46 7.81
N MET A 442 -14.99 1.55 6.70
CA MET A 442 -14.77 0.73 5.51
C MET A 442 -13.37 1.00 4.94
N MET A 443 -12.93 2.26 4.86
CA MET A 443 -11.56 2.58 4.48
C MET A 443 -10.53 1.98 5.44
N GLY A 444 -10.80 1.99 6.75
CA GLY A 444 -9.97 1.28 7.73
C GLY A 444 -9.87 -0.22 7.45
N VAL A 445 -10.98 -0.87 7.12
CA VAL A 445 -11.02 -2.31 6.76
C VAL A 445 -10.25 -2.59 5.47
N TYR A 446 -10.31 -1.69 4.48
CA TYR A 446 -9.51 -1.81 3.26
C TYR A 446 -8.00 -1.79 3.54
N TRP A 447 -7.55 -0.87 4.41
CA TRP A 447 -6.15 -0.82 4.83
C TRP A 447 -5.76 -2.04 5.66
N ALA A 448 -6.66 -2.52 6.53
CA ALA A 448 -6.44 -3.75 7.28
C ALA A 448 -6.30 -4.98 6.36
N ALA A 449 -7.11 -5.07 5.30
CA ALA A 449 -7.00 -6.14 4.31
C ALA A 449 -5.67 -6.07 3.52
N THR A 450 -5.22 -4.87 3.18
CA THR A 450 -3.90 -4.66 2.55
C THR A 450 -2.76 -5.10 3.47
N GLY A 451 -2.83 -4.74 4.76
CA GLY A 451 -1.88 -5.19 5.78
C GLY A 451 -1.94 -6.71 5.97
N LEU A 452 -3.12 -7.32 6.00
CA LEU A 452 -3.28 -8.77 6.09
C LEU A 452 -2.65 -9.47 4.88
N GLY A 453 -2.81 -8.92 3.67
CA GLY A 453 -2.10 -9.39 2.49
C GLY A 453 -0.58 -9.39 2.70
N ASN A 454 -0.02 -8.32 3.26
CA ASN A 454 1.40 -8.27 3.58
C ASN A 454 1.85 -9.35 4.58
N LYS A 455 1.04 -9.65 5.63
CA LYS A 455 1.36 -10.77 6.54
C LYS A 455 1.25 -12.12 5.83
N VAL A 456 0.25 -12.32 4.97
CA VAL A 456 0.12 -13.52 4.12
C VAL A 456 1.35 -13.68 3.23
N ALA A 457 1.90 -12.60 2.68
CA ALA A 457 3.13 -12.66 1.92
C ALA A 457 4.31 -13.18 2.75
N GLY A 458 4.48 -12.70 3.98
CA GLY A 458 5.47 -13.25 4.92
C GLY A 458 5.31 -14.75 5.12
N VAL A 459 4.09 -15.21 5.44
CA VAL A 459 3.78 -16.63 5.68
C VAL A 459 4.06 -17.51 4.45
N ILE A 460 3.66 -17.05 3.26
CA ILE A 460 3.94 -17.77 2.02
C ILE A 460 5.46 -17.81 1.77
N GLY A 461 6.17 -16.71 2.04
CA GLY A 461 7.61 -16.63 1.96
C GLY A 461 8.29 -17.64 2.90
N GLU A 462 7.90 -17.68 4.17
CA GLU A 462 8.40 -18.63 5.17
C GLU A 462 8.26 -20.08 4.69
N SER A 463 7.14 -20.42 4.04
CA SER A 463 6.89 -21.77 3.52
C SER A 463 7.89 -22.22 2.43
N SER A 464 8.58 -21.27 1.77
CA SER A 464 9.55 -21.57 0.72
C SER A 464 10.81 -22.28 1.23
N VAL A 465 11.17 -22.08 2.50
CA VAL A 465 12.33 -22.72 3.13
C VAL A 465 12.16 -24.24 3.18
N GLN A 466 10.93 -24.73 3.43
CA GLN A 466 10.64 -26.16 3.48
C GLN A 466 10.16 -26.70 2.12
N ALA A 467 9.32 -25.94 1.41
CA ALA A 467 8.70 -26.41 0.16
C ALA A 467 9.61 -26.26 -1.07
N GLY A 468 10.56 -25.33 -1.03
CA GLY A 468 11.35 -24.86 -2.17
C GLY A 468 10.66 -23.75 -2.95
N GLU A 469 11.44 -22.80 -3.48
CA GLU A 469 10.91 -21.63 -4.18
C GLU A 469 10.17 -21.99 -5.46
N PHE A 470 10.61 -23.02 -6.18
CA PHE A 470 9.91 -23.52 -7.37
C PHE A 470 8.44 -23.85 -7.07
N LYS A 471 8.17 -24.57 -5.96
CA LYS A 471 6.81 -24.95 -5.57
C LYS A 471 6.01 -23.74 -5.09
N VAL A 472 6.63 -22.83 -4.34
CA VAL A 472 5.95 -21.62 -3.85
C VAL A 472 5.57 -20.70 -5.00
N PHE A 473 6.50 -20.38 -5.90
CA PHE A 473 6.21 -19.54 -7.07
C PHE A 473 5.20 -20.22 -8.01
N GLY A 474 5.34 -21.53 -8.25
CA GLY A 474 4.36 -22.28 -9.04
C GLY A 474 2.97 -22.29 -8.40
N GLY A 475 2.91 -22.45 -7.07
CA GLY A 475 1.67 -22.39 -6.30
C GLY A 475 1.00 -21.02 -6.36
N LEU A 476 1.77 -19.94 -6.22
CA LEU A 476 1.29 -18.56 -6.36
C LEU A 476 0.73 -18.29 -7.77
N PHE A 477 1.43 -18.72 -8.82
CA PHE A 477 0.96 -18.64 -10.20
C PHE A 477 -0.40 -19.35 -10.37
N VAL A 478 -0.46 -20.64 -10.03
CA VAL A 478 -1.66 -21.45 -10.21
C VAL A 478 -2.82 -20.89 -9.41
N PHE A 479 -2.60 -20.53 -8.14
CA PHE A 479 -3.64 -19.97 -7.28
C PHE A 479 -4.16 -18.63 -7.82
N ALA A 480 -3.29 -17.69 -8.17
CA ALA A 480 -3.69 -16.38 -8.68
C ALA A 480 -4.49 -16.49 -9.99
N VAL A 481 -4.06 -17.35 -10.91
CA VAL A 481 -4.78 -17.57 -12.18
C VAL A 481 -6.14 -18.22 -11.94
N LEU A 482 -6.21 -19.30 -11.17
CA LEU A 482 -7.48 -19.98 -10.88
C LEU A 482 -8.45 -19.07 -10.14
N PHE A 483 -7.96 -18.33 -9.14
CA PHE A 483 -8.77 -17.39 -8.38
C PHE A 483 -9.29 -16.25 -9.25
N GLY A 484 -8.45 -15.64 -10.09
CA GLY A 484 -8.88 -14.59 -11.02
C GLY A 484 -9.90 -15.11 -12.04
N LEU A 485 -9.69 -16.31 -12.60
CA LEU A 485 -10.64 -16.94 -13.52
C LEU A 485 -11.98 -17.25 -12.83
N LEU A 486 -11.95 -17.71 -11.57
CA LEU A 486 -13.16 -17.93 -10.77
C LEU A 486 -13.95 -16.62 -10.59
N VAL A 487 -13.27 -15.51 -10.26
CA VAL A 487 -13.93 -14.21 -10.14
C VAL A 487 -14.53 -13.76 -11.48
N ILE A 488 -13.82 -13.98 -12.60
CA ILE A 488 -14.34 -13.67 -13.95
C ILE A 488 -15.56 -14.53 -14.28
N LEU A 489 -15.56 -15.81 -13.91
CA LEU A 489 -16.70 -16.70 -14.07
C LEU A 489 -17.91 -16.22 -13.26
N LEU A 490 -17.67 -15.69 -12.06
CA LEU A 490 -18.68 -15.09 -11.19
C LEU A 490 -18.97 -13.61 -11.50
N LEU A 491 -18.45 -13.05 -12.60
CA LEU A 491 -18.55 -11.61 -12.86
C LEU A 491 -19.98 -11.14 -13.04
N LYS A 492 -20.82 -11.89 -13.77
CA LYS A 492 -22.22 -11.51 -14.02
C LYS A 492 -23.02 -11.33 -12.72
N PRO A 493 -23.07 -12.31 -11.78
CA PRO A 493 -23.78 -12.11 -10.53
C PRO A 493 -23.15 -11.00 -9.68
N LEU A 494 -21.82 -10.90 -9.62
CA LEU A 494 -21.15 -9.85 -8.84
C LEU A 494 -21.49 -8.44 -9.35
N LYS A 495 -21.48 -8.23 -10.68
CA LYS A 495 -21.88 -6.94 -11.29
C LYS A 495 -23.34 -6.59 -11.00
N ARG A 496 -24.24 -7.59 -11.00
CA ARG A 496 -25.66 -7.35 -10.68
C ARG A 496 -25.82 -6.77 -9.26
N LEU A 497 -25.02 -7.27 -8.31
CA LEU A 497 -25.05 -6.83 -6.91
C LEU A 497 -24.46 -5.42 -6.69
N THR A 498 -23.76 -4.84 -7.67
CA THR A 498 -23.31 -3.44 -7.56
C THR A 498 -24.44 -2.44 -7.78
N HIS A 499 -25.58 -2.89 -8.34
CA HIS A 499 -26.73 -2.04 -8.67
C HIS A 499 -26.34 -0.81 -9.49
N GLY A 500 -25.53 -1.03 -10.53
CA GLY A 500 -25.11 0.01 -11.49
C GLY A 500 -24.31 1.17 -10.88
N ALA A 501 -23.69 0.97 -9.71
CA ALA A 501 -22.91 2.00 -9.03
C ALA A 501 -21.75 2.55 -9.89
N GLU A 502 -21.27 1.77 -10.85
CA GLU A 502 -20.18 2.14 -11.76
C GLU A 502 -20.66 2.66 -13.13
N ASP A 503 -21.93 2.45 -13.48
CA ASP A 503 -22.44 2.71 -14.85
C ASP A 503 -22.73 4.21 -15.12
N LYS A 504 -22.70 5.04 -14.07
CA LYS A 504 -22.94 6.50 -14.16
C LYS A 504 -21.72 7.31 -14.62
N GLU A 505 -20.63 6.66 -15.03
CA GLU A 505 -19.47 7.33 -15.60
C GLU A 505 -19.74 7.73 -17.06
N THR A 506 -20.43 8.86 -17.26
CA THR A 506 -20.63 9.46 -18.59
C THR A 506 -19.36 10.16 -19.08
N VAL A 507 -19.04 9.99 -20.36
CA VAL A 507 -18.06 10.82 -21.07
C VAL A 507 -18.63 12.24 -21.10
N ILE A 508 -17.90 13.20 -20.53
CA ILE A 508 -18.15 14.60 -20.85
C ILE A 508 -17.72 14.75 -22.31
N HIS A 509 -18.69 14.81 -23.22
CA HIS A 509 -18.42 15.22 -24.59
C HIS A 509 -18.03 16.70 -24.54
N ASP A 510 -16.87 17.06 -25.09
CA ASP A 510 -16.40 18.45 -25.26
C ASP A 510 -17.24 19.23 -26.29
N ASP A 511 -18.56 19.05 -26.28
CA ASP A 511 -19.50 19.75 -27.18
C ASP A 511 -19.84 21.18 -26.68
N GLU A 512 -19.20 21.67 -25.62
CA GLU A 512 -19.28 23.08 -25.18
C GLU A 512 -18.03 23.90 -25.53
N THR A 513 -17.36 23.57 -26.65
CA THR A 513 -16.53 24.56 -27.36
C THR A 513 -17.35 25.30 -28.41
N GLU A 514 -18.50 25.85 -28.02
CA GLU A 514 -19.19 26.85 -28.83
C GLU A 514 -18.49 28.21 -28.67
N GLY A 515 -17.82 28.63 -29.75
CA GLY A 515 -17.77 30.04 -30.18
C GLY A 515 -16.98 31.01 -29.32
N PHE A 516 -15.66 31.03 -29.47
CA PHE A 516 -14.95 32.32 -29.44
C PHE A 516 -14.78 32.79 -30.88
N GLU A 517 -15.73 33.60 -31.33
CA GLU A 517 -15.51 34.51 -32.45
C GLU A 517 -14.33 35.42 -32.09
N LEU A 518 -13.30 35.38 -32.94
CA LEU A 518 -12.29 36.42 -33.01
C LEU A 518 -12.99 37.69 -33.52
N SER A 519 -13.30 38.62 -32.62
CA SER A 519 -13.55 40.01 -33.03
C SER A 519 -12.28 40.81 -32.84
N ASP A 520 -11.69 41.21 -33.97
CA ASP A 520 -10.70 42.26 -34.09
C ASP A 520 -11.15 43.53 -33.35
N HIS A 521 -10.28 44.07 -32.50
CA HIS A 521 -9.83 45.48 -32.44
C HIS A 521 -8.92 45.73 -31.24
#